data_AF-A0A1L7V4C0-F1
#
_entry.id   AF-A0A1L7V4C0-F1
#
_cell.length_a   1.000
_cell.length_b   1.000
_cell.length_c   1.000
_cell.angle_alpha   90.00
_cell.angle_beta   90.00
_cell.angle_gamma   90.00
#
_symmetry.space_group_name_H-M   'P 1'
#
loop_
_entity.id
_entity.type
_entity.pdbx_description
1 polymer ?
#
loop_
_entity_poly.entity_id
_entity_poly.type
_entity_poly.pdbx_seq_one_letter_code
_entity_poly.pdbx_strand_id
1 'polypeptide(L)'
;MTIGKLHNNQKFELLAQIWPGMLRADFDTYAELYDKYYLYLDDQFLSIQEKPTLYTARTLGELGDLIRRVQVSNHTKKADIVTDQSRASYNTVDIAATMWLTIHIQHSNTQSPDCFQWPEDNTLSNALREWLDQRIPPKRPLDDEDTRQIPLEFSIPNLIRYYEMKVIWTSDLLQHLKIDWEHNQIKVYEHGICLRNHMKNPGSLPLPKELVREAVDTLTLLFPRCRDTDDLLSKERRTILDVPYGRSRSLALSNYHYWRRNLSELIAHWENDPKGLSQIRLKPDHGNLMEYITFWVATLVLILTILSIAFGVASLVLAKKALDVSIRSLELSAQSYNLALAIACADKNATETLPGFCK
;
A
#
# COMPACT_ATOMS: atom_id res chain seq x y z
N MET A 1 16.90 -4.91 -28.54
CA MET A 1 15.61 -4.51 -29.15
C MET A 1 14.59 -4.56 -28.03
N THR A 2 13.84 -3.49 -27.78
CA THR A 2 12.83 -3.48 -26.69
C THR A 2 11.48 -3.92 -27.25
N ILE A 3 10.87 -4.95 -26.65
CA ILE A 3 9.54 -5.50 -26.88
C ILE A 3 8.49 -4.39 -26.87
N GLY A 4 8.67 -3.36 -26.04
CA GLY A 4 7.83 -2.16 -26.05
C GLY A 4 7.73 -1.43 -27.41
N LYS A 5 8.74 -1.57 -28.29
CA LYS A 5 8.78 -0.96 -29.64
C LYS A 5 8.23 -1.88 -30.74
N LEU A 6 7.83 -3.11 -30.42
CA LEU A 6 7.23 -4.02 -31.39
C LEU A 6 5.89 -3.48 -31.89
N HIS A 7 5.59 -3.74 -33.16
CA HIS A 7 4.26 -3.46 -33.71
C HIS A 7 3.20 -4.36 -33.06
N ASN A 8 1.95 -3.91 -33.04
CA ASN A 8 0.84 -4.67 -32.42
C ASN A 8 0.72 -6.11 -32.93
N ASN A 9 1.07 -6.38 -34.19
CA ASN A 9 1.09 -7.74 -34.73
C ASN A 9 2.16 -8.63 -34.08
N GLN A 10 3.37 -8.12 -33.93
CA GLN A 10 4.46 -8.85 -33.27
C GLN A 10 4.20 -9.04 -31.78
N LYS A 11 3.62 -8.01 -31.13
CA LYS A 11 3.14 -8.07 -29.75
C LYS A 11 2.09 -9.18 -29.57
N PHE A 12 1.12 -9.27 -30.46
CA PHE A 12 0.13 -10.34 -30.47
C PHE A 12 0.76 -11.72 -30.70
N GLU A 13 1.63 -11.86 -31.70
CA GLU A 13 2.30 -13.13 -32.01
C GLU A 13 3.08 -13.67 -30.80
N LEU A 14 3.80 -12.80 -30.09
CA LEU A 14 4.50 -13.16 -28.86
C LEU A 14 3.53 -13.66 -27.78
N LEU A 15 2.44 -12.94 -27.54
CA LEU A 15 1.45 -13.35 -26.54
C LEU A 15 0.72 -14.63 -26.93
N ALA A 16 0.47 -14.86 -28.22
CA ALA A 16 -0.14 -16.08 -28.72
C ALA A 16 0.78 -17.30 -28.55
N GLN A 17 2.11 -17.11 -28.52
CA GLN A 17 3.06 -18.15 -28.15
C GLN A 17 3.01 -18.46 -26.64
N ILE A 18 2.82 -17.44 -25.79
CA ILE A 18 2.74 -17.59 -24.33
C ILE A 18 1.37 -18.14 -23.89
N TRP A 19 0.29 -17.78 -24.57
CA TRP A 19 -1.05 -18.31 -24.31
C TRP A 19 -1.67 -18.83 -25.61
N PRO A 20 -1.41 -20.10 -25.95
CA PRO A 20 -2.03 -20.75 -27.10
C PRO A 20 -3.56 -20.66 -27.01
N GLY A 21 -4.20 -20.14 -28.06
CA GLY A 21 -5.64 -19.92 -28.09
C GLY A 21 -6.08 -18.48 -27.76
N MET A 22 -5.15 -17.55 -27.51
CA MET A 22 -5.47 -16.13 -27.45
C MET A 22 -6.07 -15.65 -28.78
N LEU A 23 -7.30 -15.13 -28.73
CA LEU A 23 -7.98 -14.56 -29.90
C LEU A 23 -7.48 -13.14 -30.16
N ARG A 24 -7.29 -12.79 -31.43
CA ARG A 24 -6.84 -11.44 -31.81
C ARG A 24 -7.77 -10.33 -31.30
N ALA A 25 -9.09 -10.56 -31.39
CA ALA A 25 -10.07 -9.61 -30.86
C ALA A 25 -9.95 -9.40 -29.35
N ASP A 26 -9.58 -10.44 -28.57
CA ASP A 26 -9.34 -10.31 -27.13
C ASP A 26 -8.09 -9.47 -26.86
N PHE A 27 -7.02 -9.69 -27.64
CA PHE A 27 -5.82 -8.85 -27.56
C PHE A 27 -6.13 -7.39 -27.89
N ASP A 28 -6.81 -7.10 -28.99
CA ASP A 28 -7.11 -5.72 -29.41
C ASP A 28 -7.99 -5.00 -28.36
N THR A 29 -8.85 -5.72 -27.64
CA THR A 29 -9.69 -5.17 -26.57
C THR A 29 -8.89 -4.80 -25.31
N TYR A 30 -7.88 -5.59 -24.95
CA TYR A 30 -7.13 -5.46 -23.69
C TYR A 30 -5.66 -5.10 -23.89
N ALA A 31 -5.29 -4.57 -25.06
CA ALA A 31 -3.89 -4.38 -25.47
C ALA A 31 -3.08 -3.57 -24.44
N GLU A 32 -3.67 -2.48 -23.92
CA GLU A 32 -3.04 -1.59 -22.94
C GLU A 32 -2.77 -2.28 -21.59
N LEU A 33 -3.54 -3.33 -21.25
CA LEU A 33 -3.35 -4.07 -19.99
C LEU A 33 -2.07 -4.91 -20.00
N TYR A 34 -1.45 -5.13 -21.17
CA TYR A 34 -0.21 -5.89 -21.30
C TYR A 34 1.06 -5.02 -21.20
N ASP A 35 0.95 -3.69 -21.15
CA ASP A 35 2.13 -2.82 -21.20
C ASP A 35 3.15 -3.11 -20.07
N LYS A 36 2.65 -3.34 -18.85
CA LYS A 36 3.51 -3.73 -17.72
C LYS A 36 4.13 -5.11 -17.89
N TYR A 37 3.39 -6.05 -18.48
CA TYR A 37 3.90 -7.38 -18.77
C TYR A 37 4.98 -7.35 -19.86
N TYR A 38 4.83 -6.51 -20.90
CA TYR A 38 5.87 -6.32 -21.91
C TYR A 38 7.14 -5.70 -21.32
N LEU A 39 7.02 -4.75 -20.40
CA LEU A 39 8.17 -4.20 -19.67
C LEU A 39 8.88 -5.27 -18.84
N TYR A 40 8.11 -6.16 -18.19
CA TYR A 40 8.65 -7.30 -17.48
C TYR A 40 9.39 -8.27 -18.42
N LEU A 41 8.79 -8.64 -19.57
CA LEU A 41 9.47 -9.49 -20.56
C LEU A 41 10.75 -8.83 -21.10
N ASP A 42 10.73 -7.51 -21.30
CA ASP A 42 11.91 -6.74 -21.71
C ASP A 42 13.03 -6.84 -20.68
N ASP A 43 12.71 -6.64 -19.40
CA ASP A 43 13.67 -6.76 -18.30
C ASP A 43 14.27 -8.17 -18.19
N GLN A 44 13.43 -9.21 -18.28
CA GLN A 44 13.89 -10.59 -18.26
C GLN A 44 14.78 -10.90 -19.48
N PHE A 45 14.44 -10.39 -20.66
CA PHE A 45 15.25 -10.58 -21.86
C PHE A 45 16.58 -9.82 -21.78
N LEU A 46 16.59 -8.61 -21.25
CA LEU A 46 17.83 -7.85 -21.01
C LEU A 46 18.75 -8.61 -20.05
N SER A 47 18.22 -9.20 -18.98
CA SER A 47 19.01 -10.03 -18.06
C SER A 47 19.70 -11.22 -18.75
N ILE A 48 19.03 -11.83 -19.73
CA ILE A 48 19.60 -12.89 -20.57
C ILE A 48 20.74 -12.35 -21.44
N GLN A 49 20.53 -11.18 -22.07
CA GLN A 49 21.50 -10.55 -22.95
C GLN A 49 22.77 -10.10 -22.22
N GLU A 50 22.64 -9.64 -20.98
CA GLU A 50 23.77 -9.23 -20.14
C GLU A 50 24.64 -10.42 -19.69
N LYS A 51 24.08 -11.63 -19.64
CA LYS A 51 24.75 -12.85 -19.16
C LYS A 51 24.70 -13.99 -20.20
N PRO A 52 25.27 -13.80 -21.40
CA PRO A 52 25.09 -14.73 -22.51
C PRO A 52 25.71 -16.11 -22.26
N THR A 53 26.66 -16.24 -21.33
CA THR A 53 27.26 -17.53 -20.94
C THR A 53 26.34 -18.39 -20.08
N LEU A 54 25.32 -17.79 -19.45
CA LEU A 54 24.40 -18.48 -18.55
C LEU A 54 23.14 -19.00 -19.24
N TYR A 55 22.90 -18.63 -20.50
CA TYR A 55 21.69 -18.95 -21.24
C TYR A 55 22.01 -19.34 -22.67
N THR A 56 21.24 -20.27 -23.23
CA THR A 56 21.37 -20.73 -24.62
C THR A 56 20.49 -19.95 -25.58
N ALA A 57 19.35 -19.41 -25.14
CA ALA A 57 18.51 -18.57 -25.98
C ALA A 57 19.17 -17.22 -26.29
N ARG A 58 19.05 -16.78 -27.55
CA ARG A 58 19.59 -15.53 -28.09
C ARG A 58 18.53 -14.61 -28.62
N THR A 59 17.39 -15.15 -29.02
CA THR A 59 16.27 -14.39 -29.60
C THR A 59 14.99 -14.58 -28.81
N LEU A 60 14.08 -13.63 -28.95
CA LEU A 60 12.75 -13.70 -28.32
C LEU A 60 11.91 -14.84 -28.92
N GLY A 61 12.08 -15.14 -30.21
CA GLY A 61 11.41 -16.26 -30.88
C GLY A 61 11.83 -17.61 -30.30
N GLU A 62 13.13 -17.81 -30.06
CA GLU A 62 13.64 -19.02 -29.40
C GLU A 62 13.05 -19.21 -28.00
N LEU A 63 12.91 -18.11 -27.23
CA LEU A 63 12.25 -18.15 -25.92
C LEU A 63 10.77 -18.50 -26.04
N GLY A 64 10.06 -17.93 -27.00
CA GLY A 64 8.66 -18.26 -27.26
C GLY A 64 8.45 -19.73 -27.63
N ASP A 65 9.32 -20.28 -28.49
CA ASP A 65 9.33 -21.70 -28.82
C ASP A 65 9.63 -22.59 -27.61
N LEU A 66 10.53 -22.15 -26.74
CA LEU A 66 10.84 -22.86 -25.51
C LEU A 66 9.69 -22.82 -24.50
N ILE A 67 9.01 -21.68 -24.35
CA ILE A 67 7.79 -21.55 -23.54
C ILE A 67 6.74 -22.56 -24.02
N ARG A 68 6.50 -22.62 -25.33
CA ARG A 68 5.57 -23.58 -25.92
C ARG A 68 5.99 -25.03 -25.65
N ARG A 69 7.29 -25.32 -25.68
CA ARG A 69 7.81 -26.65 -25.34
C ARG A 69 7.55 -26.99 -23.88
N VAL A 70 7.84 -26.07 -22.96
CA VAL A 70 7.57 -26.26 -21.52
C VAL A 70 6.08 -26.48 -21.27
N GLN A 71 5.20 -25.77 -21.99
CA GLN A 71 3.75 -25.94 -21.89
C GLN A 71 3.26 -27.33 -22.32
N VAL A 72 3.72 -27.80 -23.48
CA VAL A 72 3.33 -29.13 -24.01
C VAL A 72 3.92 -30.24 -23.14
N SER A 73 5.14 -30.05 -22.67
CA SER A 73 5.89 -31.02 -21.88
C SER A 73 5.73 -30.81 -20.36
N ASN A 74 4.63 -30.19 -19.91
CA ASN A 74 4.42 -29.89 -18.49
C ASN A 74 4.38 -31.15 -17.59
N HIS A 75 4.09 -32.32 -18.18
CA HIS A 75 4.08 -33.60 -17.49
C HIS A 75 5.42 -34.36 -17.55
N THR A 76 6.44 -33.82 -18.21
CA THR A 76 7.77 -34.43 -18.28
C THR A 76 8.70 -33.80 -17.25
N LYS A 77 9.79 -34.51 -16.93
CA LYS A 77 10.82 -33.98 -16.03
C LYS A 77 11.57 -32.86 -16.73
N LYS A 78 12.14 -31.94 -15.95
CA LYS A 78 12.96 -30.85 -16.49
C LYS A 78 14.10 -31.37 -17.36
N ALA A 79 14.81 -32.40 -16.90
CA ALA A 79 15.92 -33.03 -17.64
C ALA A 79 15.53 -33.51 -19.05
N ASP A 80 14.27 -33.90 -19.27
CA ASP A 80 13.78 -34.41 -20.56
C ASP A 80 13.34 -33.29 -21.52
N ILE A 81 13.15 -32.06 -21.02
CA ILE A 81 12.73 -30.89 -21.82
C ILE A 81 13.93 -30.25 -22.53
N VAL A 82 15.10 -30.38 -21.91
CA VAL A 82 16.32 -29.68 -22.30
C VAL A 82 17.02 -30.45 -23.42
N THR A 83 17.58 -29.72 -24.41
CA THR A 83 18.27 -30.32 -25.55
C THR A 83 19.67 -30.84 -25.23
N ASP A 84 20.32 -30.24 -24.23
CA ASP A 84 21.61 -30.66 -23.69
C ASP A 84 21.60 -30.58 -22.16
N GLN A 85 22.35 -31.42 -21.45
CA GLN A 85 22.41 -31.37 -19.98
C GLN A 85 23.31 -30.23 -19.46
N SER A 86 23.47 -29.15 -20.23
CA SER A 86 24.25 -28.01 -19.77
C SER A 86 23.44 -27.13 -18.81
N ARG A 87 24.13 -26.52 -17.84
CA ARG A 87 23.51 -25.54 -16.93
C ARG A 87 22.87 -24.38 -17.67
N ALA A 88 23.45 -23.95 -18.80
CA ALA A 88 22.91 -22.85 -19.57
C ALA A 88 21.52 -23.19 -20.16
N SER A 89 21.33 -24.43 -20.60
CA SER A 89 20.04 -24.86 -21.13
C SER A 89 19.00 -25.05 -20.02
N TYR A 90 19.39 -25.56 -18.85
CA TYR A 90 18.49 -25.57 -17.68
C TYR A 90 18.04 -24.16 -17.26
N ASN A 91 18.98 -23.21 -17.17
CA ASN A 91 18.66 -21.81 -16.84
C ASN A 91 17.71 -21.17 -17.87
N THR A 92 17.87 -21.54 -19.14
CA THR A 92 17.02 -21.05 -20.24
C THR A 92 15.61 -21.62 -20.16
N VAL A 93 15.47 -22.88 -19.74
CA VAL A 93 14.16 -23.49 -19.46
C VAL A 93 13.50 -22.82 -18.24
N ASP A 94 14.27 -22.54 -17.18
CA ASP A 94 13.76 -21.87 -15.99
C ASP A 94 13.29 -20.45 -16.28
N ILE A 95 14.05 -19.67 -17.08
CA ILE A 95 13.65 -18.30 -17.43
C ILE A 95 12.43 -18.30 -18.36
N ALA A 96 12.30 -19.27 -19.26
CA ALA A 96 11.10 -19.43 -20.08
C ALA A 96 9.87 -19.73 -19.21
N ALA A 97 9.97 -20.67 -18.26
CA ALA A 97 8.90 -20.94 -17.31
C ALA A 97 8.59 -19.72 -16.42
N THR A 98 9.61 -18.97 -16.02
CA THR A 98 9.47 -17.71 -15.25
C THR A 98 8.69 -16.66 -16.02
N MET A 99 9.05 -16.41 -17.28
CA MET A 99 8.35 -15.46 -18.16
C MET A 99 6.88 -15.85 -18.37
N TRP A 100 6.60 -17.14 -18.56
CA TRP A 100 5.26 -17.64 -18.80
C TRP A 100 4.37 -17.58 -17.56
N LEU A 101 4.84 -18.09 -16.42
CA LEU A 101 4.05 -18.22 -15.20
C LEU A 101 4.12 -16.98 -14.32
N THR A 102 5.04 -16.04 -14.61
CA THR A 102 5.36 -14.91 -13.75
C THR A 102 5.71 -15.38 -12.32
N ILE A 103 6.50 -16.44 -12.24
CA ILE A 103 6.97 -17.05 -10.99
C ILE A 103 8.49 -17.11 -11.06
N HIS A 104 9.17 -16.56 -10.06
CA HIS A 104 10.63 -16.57 -10.07
C HIS A 104 11.16 -17.97 -9.74
N ILE A 105 11.88 -18.57 -10.68
CA ILE A 105 12.60 -19.83 -10.47
C ILE A 105 14.07 -19.52 -10.19
N GLN A 106 14.56 -19.93 -9.02
CA GLN A 106 15.93 -19.68 -8.60
C GLN A 106 16.91 -20.65 -9.27
N HIS A 107 17.98 -20.11 -9.87
CA HIS A 107 19.03 -20.87 -10.56
C HIS A 107 20.20 -21.30 -9.68
N SER A 108 20.36 -20.70 -8.50
CA SER A 108 21.52 -20.94 -7.63
C SER A 108 21.29 -22.08 -6.64
N ASN A 109 22.33 -22.87 -6.39
CA ASN A 109 22.34 -23.96 -5.39
C ASN A 109 22.20 -23.47 -3.93
N THR A 110 22.10 -22.16 -3.70
CA THR A 110 21.79 -21.62 -2.39
C THR A 110 20.33 -21.89 -2.09
N GLN A 111 20.07 -22.92 -1.28
CA GLN A 111 18.76 -23.21 -0.73
C GLN A 111 18.32 -22.06 0.16
N SER A 112 17.63 -21.10 -0.44
CA SER A 112 16.79 -20.18 0.32
C SER A 112 15.44 -20.87 0.46
N PRO A 113 14.95 -21.11 1.69
CA PRO A 113 13.61 -21.66 1.87
C PRO A 113 12.55 -20.76 1.25
N ASP A 114 12.89 -19.49 1.00
CA ASP A 114 12.02 -18.46 0.47
C ASP A 114 11.85 -18.44 -1.05
N CYS A 115 12.64 -19.23 -1.77
CA CYS A 115 12.68 -19.24 -3.23
C CYS A 115 12.12 -20.55 -3.78
N PHE A 116 11.46 -20.48 -4.93
CA PHE A 116 11.02 -21.67 -5.65
C PHE A 116 12.16 -22.19 -6.53
N GLN A 117 12.38 -23.50 -6.48
CA GLN A 117 13.36 -24.21 -7.30
C GLN A 117 12.64 -25.30 -8.08
N TRP A 118 13.03 -25.49 -9.34
CA TRP A 118 12.53 -26.58 -10.17
C TRP A 118 13.62 -27.65 -10.33
N PRO A 119 13.53 -28.78 -9.59
CA PRO A 119 14.49 -29.87 -9.66
C PRO A 119 14.55 -30.51 -11.05
N GLU A 120 15.72 -31.02 -11.41
CA GLU A 120 15.96 -31.63 -12.73
C GLU A 120 15.12 -32.89 -12.96
N ASP A 121 14.88 -33.66 -11.90
CA ASP A 121 14.22 -34.96 -11.90
C ASP A 121 12.71 -34.89 -11.62
N ASN A 122 12.16 -33.68 -11.45
CA ASN A 122 10.74 -33.46 -11.16
C ASN A 122 10.03 -32.70 -12.29
N THR A 123 8.70 -32.85 -12.33
CA THR A 123 7.84 -32.06 -13.23
C THR A 123 7.58 -30.69 -12.61
N LEU A 124 7.32 -29.68 -13.46
CA LEU A 124 7.06 -28.31 -12.97
C LEU A 124 5.82 -28.27 -12.07
N SER A 125 4.76 -28.99 -12.45
CA SER A 125 3.52 -29.05 -11.67
C SER A 125 3.71 -29.74 -10.32
N ASN A 126 4.46 -30.84 -10.24
CA ASN A 126 4.72 -31.52 -8.97
C ASN A 126 5.63 -30.68 -8.07
N ALA A 127 6.70 -30.09 -8.61
CA ALA A 127 7.60 -29.22 -7.84
C ALA A 127 6.83 -28.02 -7.25
N LEU A 128 5.96 -27.38 -8.05
CA LEU A 128 5.11 -26.29 -7.57
C LEU A 128 4.13 -26.76 -6.49
N ARG A 129 3.49 -27.92 -6.67
CA ARG A 129 2.56 -28.46 -5.68
C ARG A 129 3.27 -28.76 -4.36
N GLU A 130 4.40 -29.46 -4.40
CA GLU A 130 5.22 -29.75 -3.22
C GLU A 130 5.65 -28.47 -2.49
N TRP A 131 6.10 -27.45 -3.24
CA TRP A 131 6.50 -26.16 -2.67
C TRP A 131 5.33 -25.41 -2.03
N LEU A 132 4.15 -25.43 -2.65
CA LEU A 132 2.93 -24.81 -2.10
C LEU A 132 2.45 -25.56 -0.85
N ASP A 133 2.40 -26.89 -0.89
CA ASP A 133 1.92 -27.73 0.21
C ASP A 133 2.79 -27.57 1.47
N GLN A 134 4.09 -27.35 1.32
CA GLN A 134 5.00 -27.05 2.45
C GLN A 134 4.69 -25.72 3.14
N ARG A 135 4.05 -24.77 2.45
CA ARG A 135 3.78 -23.41 2.95
C ARG A 135 2.37 -23.20 3.42
N ILE A 136 1.44 -24.02 2.94
CA ILE A 136 0.08 -24.03 3.43
C ILE A 136 0.11 -24.62 4.84
N PRO A 137 -0.34 -23.90 5.87
CA PRO A 137 -0.48 -24.47 7.20
C PRO A 137 -1.45 -25.66 7.15
N PRO A 138 -1.14 -26.79 7.83
CA PRO A 138 -2.05 -27.93 7.86
C PRO A 138 -3.41 -27.47 8.39
N LYS A 139 -4.47 -27.87 7.69
CA LYS A 139 -5.86 -27.52 8.04
C LYS A 139 -6.16 -28.10 9.42
N ARG A 140 -6.13 -27.24 10.46
CA ARG A 140 -6.54 -27.66 11.80
C ARG A 140 -8.05 -27.90 11.80
N PRO A 141 -8.55 -28.89 12.54
CA PRO A 141 -9.98 -29.16 12.59
C PRO A 141 -10.70 -28.00 13.28
N LEU A 142 -11.55 -27.29 12.53
CA LEU A 142 -12.48 -26.24 12.99
C LEU A 142 -11.83 -25.19 13.92
N ASP A 143 -10.85 -24.45 13.40
CA ASP A 143 -10.40 -23.21 14.05
C ASP A 143 -11.45 -22.11 13.84
N ASP A 144 -11.60 -21.21 14.82
CA ASP A 144 -12.45 -20.00 14.81
C ASP A 144 -12.18 -19.10 13.57
N GLU A 145 -11.01 -19.28 12.94
CA GLU A 145 -10.62 -18.62 11.68
C GLU A 145 -11.46 -19.04 10.46
N ASP A 146 -12.03 -20.25 10.42
CA ASP A 146 -12.89 -20.68 9.30
C ASP A 146 -14.22 -19.91 9.27
N THR A 147 -14.63 -19.30 10.39
CA THR A 147 -15.80 -18.41 10.49
C THR A 147 -15.45 -16.92 10.46
N ARG A 148 -14.16 -16.57 10.47
CA ARG A 148 -13.70 -15.19 10.54
C ARG A 148 -14.05 -14.44 9.25
N GLN A 149 -14.76 -13.33 9.40
CA GLN A 149 -15.04 -12.42 8.30
C GLN A 149 -13.96 -11.36 8.20
N ILE A 150 -13.60 -11.04 6.97
CA ILE A 150 -12.70 -9.94 6.66
C ILE A 150 -13.51 -8.64 6.76
N PRO A 151 -13.05 -7.63 7.52
CA PRO A 151 -13.75 -6.35 7.64
C PRO A 151 -14.01 -5.71 6.28
N LEU A 152 -15.16 -5.06 6.10
CA LEU A 152 -15.57 -4.50 4.80
C LEU A 152 -14.59 -3.41 4.31
N GLU A 153 -14.05 -2.66 5.25
CA GLU A 153 -13.10 -1.55 5.06
C GLU A 153 -11.67 -2.05 4.80
N PHE A 154 -11.39 -3.34 5.02
CA PHE A 154 -10.07 -3.92 4.79
C PHE A 154 -9.69 -3.79 3.31
N SER A 155 -8.70 -2.94 3.04
CA SER A 155 -8.23 -2.65 1.69
C SER A 155 -6.84 -2.02 1.73
N ILE A 156 -6.11 -2.12 0.63
CA ILE A 156 -4.77 -1.54 0.48
C ILE A 156 -4.76 -0.02 0.66
N PRO A 157 -5.67 0.76 0.05
CA PRO A 157 -5.73 2.20 0.31
C PRO A 157 -5.85 2.53 1.79
N ASN A 158 -6.67 1.77 2.53
CA ASN A 158 -6.83 1.95 3.96
C ASN A 158 -5.60 1.51 4.77
N LEU A 159 -4.94 0.41 4.39
CA LEU A 159 -3.68 -0.01 5.00
C LEU A 159 -2.58 1.05 4.82
N ILE A 160 -2.48 1.67 3.64
CA ILE A 160 -1.57 2.80 3.41
C ILE A 160 -1.97 3.99 4.28
N ARG A 161 -3.27 4.33 4.32
CA ARG A 161 -3.80 5.53 4.97
C ARG A 161 -3.71 5.50 6.49
N TYR A 162 -3.97 4.35 7.11
CA TYR A 162 -4.09 4.20 8.56
C TYR A 162 -2.90 3.48 9.20
N TYR A 163 -2.21 2.61 8.46
CA TYR A 163 -1.11 1.80 8.99
C TYR A 163 0.23 2.15 8.35
N GLU A 164 0.29 3.18 7.50
CA GLU A 164 1.50 3.63 6.81
C GLU A 164 2.21 2.50 6.03
N MET A 165 1.45 1.49 5.62
CA MET A 165 1.97 0.37 4.84
C MET A 165 2.38 0.86 3.46
N LYS A 166 3.45 0.28 2.91
CA LYS A 166 3.95 0.57 1.57
C LYS A 166 3.64 -0.61 0.65
N VAL A 167 3.05 -0.32 -0.50
CA VAL A 167 2.79 -1.33 -1.53
C VAL A 167 4.01 -1.44 -2.45
N ILE A 168 4.54 -2.65 -2.55
CA ILE A 168 5.60 -3.00 -3.50
C ILE A 168 4.99 -3.88 -4.59
N TRP A 169 4.94 -3.37 -5.80
CA TRP A 169 4.47 -4.16 -6.94
C TRP A 169 5.49 -5.22 -7.29
N THR A 170 5.03 -6.45 -7.51
CA THR A 170 5.87 -7.57 -7.90
C THR A 170 5.32 -8.25 -9.14
N SER A 171 6.24 -8.67 -10.00
CA SER A 171 5.94 -9.55 -11.12
C SER A 171 5.96 -11.03 -10.72
N ASP A 172 6.31 -11.38 -9.47
CA ASP A 172 6.35 -12.76 -8.99
C ASP A 172 5.06 -13.11 -8.24
N LEU A 173 4.26 -14.02 -8.80
CA LEU A 173 2.99 -14.46 -8.23
C LEU A 173 3.16 -15.13 -6.87
N LEU A 174 4.25 -15.87 -6.65
CA LEU A 174 4.49 -16.54 -5.36
C LEU A 174 4.85 -15.57 -4.23
N GLN A 175 5.26 -14.34 -4.58
CA GLN A 175 5.53 -13.26 -3.62
C GLN A 175 4.28 -12.41 -3.33
N HIS A 176 3.14 -12.71 -3.96
CA HIS A 176 1.90 -11.99 -3.69
C HIS A 176 1.53 -12.08 -2.21
N LEU A 177 1.12 -10.96 -1.62
CA LEU A 177 0.81 -10.81 -0.21
C LEU A 177 1.96 -11.15 0.74
N LYS A 178 3.21 -11.20 0.28
CA LYS A 178 4.35 -11.32 1.20
C LYS A 178 4.50 -10.01 1.98
N ILE A 179 4.57 -10.13 3.30
CA ILE A 179 4.65 -8.99 4.22
C ILE A 179 6.08 -8.90 4.75
N ASP A 180 6.62 -7.70 4.72
CA ASP A 180 7.85 -7.33 5.40
C ASP A 180 7.49 -6.38 6.53
N TRP A 181 7.42 -6.93 7.74
CA TRP A 181 7.06 -6.20 8.96
C TRP A 181 8.13 -5.21 9.41
N GLU A 182 9.39 -5.42 9.03
CA GLU A 182 10.50 -4.53 9.38
C GLU A 182 10.37 -3.20 8.63
N HIS A 183 10.06 -3.28 7.34
CA HIS A 183 9.91 -2.10 6.48
C HIS A 183 8.46 -1.65 6.31
N ASN A 184 7.51 -2.36 6.93
CA ASN A 184 6.07 -2.16 6.79
C ASN A 184 5.61 -2.20 5.33
N GLN A 185 6.10 -3.18 4.58
CA GLN A 185 5.85 -3.33 3.15
C GLN A 185 5.00 -4.56 2.87
N ILE A 186 4.16 -4.46 1.85
CA ILE A 186 3.38 -5.58 1.32
C ILE A 186 3.63 -5.71 -0.18
N LYS A 187 3.93 -6.93 -0.62
CA LYS A 187 4.10 -7.22 -2.05
C LYS A 187 2.76 -7.54 -2.69
N VAL A 188 2.44 -6.87 -3.79
CA VAL A 188 1.20 -7.09 -4.54
C VAL A 188 1.54 -7.45 -5.98
N TYR A 189 0.95 -8.53 -6.47
CA TYR A 189 1.18 -9.00 -7.83
C TYR A 189 0.49 -8.07 -8.83
N GLU A 190 1.23 -7.66 -9.86
CA GLU A 190 0.79 -6.57 -10.74
C GLU A 190 0.17 -7.03 -12.07
N HIS A 191 0.42 -8.27 -12.52
CA HIS A 191 0.04 -8.70 -13.87
C HIS A 191 -1.33 -9.37 -13.92
N GLY A 192 -2.38 -8.65 -13.54
CA GLY A 192 -3.75 -9.16 -13.50
C GLY A 192 -4.23 -9.81 -14.81
N ILE A 193 -3.81 -9.28 -15.96
CA ILE A 193 -4.14 -9.82 -17.28
C ILE A 193 -3.58 -11.23 -17.50
N CYS A 194 -2.42 -11.55 -16.90
CA CYS A 194 -1.82 -12.89 -16.98
C CYS A 194 -2.70 -13.91 -16.24
N LEU A 195 -3.21 -13.57 -15.06
CA LEU A 195 -4.13 -14.43 -14.30
C LEU A 195 -5.41 -14.71 -15.11
N ARG A 196 -5.96 -13.70 -15.78
CA ARG A 196 -7.12 -13.88 -16.67
C ARG A 196 -6.82 -14.85 -17.81
N ASN A 197 -5.65 -14.76 -18.43
CA ASN A 197 -5.25 -15.66 -19.51
C ASN A 197 -5.04 -17.10 -19.01
N HIS A 198 -4.43 -17.26 -17.83
CA HIS A 198 -4.28 -18.56 -17.18
C HIS A 198 -5.64 -19.20 -16.85
N MET A 199 -6.64 -18.41 -16.44
CA MET A 199 -8.01 -18.92 -16.21
C MET A 199 -8.72 -19.35 -17.49
N LYS A 200 -8.50 -18.64 -18.61
CA LYS A 200 -9.11 -18.99 -19.91
C LYS A 200 -8.52 -20.26 -20.52
N ASN A 201 -7.23 -20.52 -20.28
CA ASN A 201 -6.49 -21.65 -20.86
C ASN A 201 -5.95 -22.60 -19.78
N PRO A 202 -6.82 -23.27 -18.99
CA PRO A 202 -6.39 -24.07 -17.85
C PRO A 202 -5.74 -25.40 -18.24
N GLY A 203 -5.84 -25.84 -19.51
CA GLY A 203 -5.41 -27.18 -19.94
C GLY A 203 -3.89 -27.38 -19.99
N SER A 204 -3.12 -26.32 -20.19
CA SER A 204 -1.66 -26.37 -20.25
C SER A 204 -0.98 -25.90 -18.97
N LEU A 205 -1.73 -25.44 -17.97
CA LEU A 205 -1.18 -24.74 -16.81
C LEU A 205 -0.66 -25.69 -15.72
N PRO A 206 0.61 -25.59 -15.26
CA PRO A 206 1.14 -26.35 -14.12
C PRO A 206 0.54 -25.94 -12.78
N LEU A 207 0.04 -24.71 -12.68
CA LEU A 207 -0.49 -24.14 -11.45
C LEU A 207 -1.86 -24.74 -11.10
N PRO A 208 -2.15 -24.99 -9.81
CA PRO A 208 -3.50 -25.32 -9.36
C PRO A 208 -4.48 -24.23 -9.81
N LYS A 209 -5.65 -24.62 -10.32
CA LYS A 209 -6.67 -23.67 -10.80
C LYS A 209 -7.16 -22.79 -9.64
N GLU A 210 -7.20 -23.38 -8.46
CA GLU A 210 -7.59 -22.78 -7.20
C GLU A 210 -6.63 -21.64 -6.82
N LEU A 211 -5.33 -21.81 -7.04
CA LEU A 211 -4.31 -20.77 -6.79
C LEU A 211 -4.55 -19.53 -7.66
N VAL A 212 -4.78 -19.72 -8.96
CA VAL A 212 -5.02 -18.60 -9.88
C VAL A 212 -6.31 -17.86 -9.55
N ARG A 213 -7.38 -18.61 -9.21
CA ARG A 213 -8.66 -18.01 -8.79
C ARG A 213 -8.51 -17.23 -7.50
N GLU A 214 -7.82 -17.79 -6.52
CA GLU A 214 -7.60 -17.13 -5.25
C GLU A 214 -6.73 -15.87 -5.41
N ALA A 215 -5.71 -15.88 -6.29
CA ALA A 215 -4.92 -14.68 -6.60
C ALA A 215 -5.78 -13.54 -7.17
N VAL A 216 -6.79 -13.87 -7.96
CA VAL A 216 -7.75 -12.89 -8.45
C VAL A 216 -8.66 -12.40 -7.32
N ASP A 217 -9.14 -13.32 -6.48
CA ASP A 217 -9.99 -12.98 -5.34
C ASP A 217 -9.26 -12.05 -4.37
N THR A 218 -7.99 -12.31 -4.07
CA THR A 218 -7.16 -11.44 -3.22
C THR A 218 -6.99 -10.05 -3.84
N LEU A 219 -6.76 -9.93 -5.15
CA LEU A 219 -6.69 -8.61 -5.80
C LEU A 219 -8.01 -7.84 -5.68
N THR A 220 -9.16 -8.50 -5.90
CA THR A 220 -10.48 -7.87 -5.73
C THR A 220 -10.82 -7.54 -4.28
N LEU A 221 -10.28 -8.30 -3.32
CA LEU A 221 -10.40 -8.04 -1.89
C LEU A 221 -9.61 -6.80 -1.48
N LEU A 222 -8.35 -6.72 -1.90
CA LEU A 222 -7.38 -5.69 -1.54
C LEU A 222 -7.69 -4.35 -2.19
N PHE A 223 -8.25 -4.36 -3.41
CA PHE A 223 -8.56 -3.17 -4.19
C PHE A 223 -10.07 -3.15 -4.51
N PRO A 224 -10.94 -2.89 -3.52
CA PRO A 224 -12.37 -2.74 -3.78
C PRO A 224 -12.60 -1.55 -4.72
N ARG A 225 -13.58 -1.66 -5.63
CA ARG A 225 -13.98 -0.56 -6.53
C ARG A 225 -14.56 0.60 -5.73
N CYS A 226 -13.72 1.58 -5.41
CA CYS A 226 -14.06 2.81 -4.71
C CYS A 226 -13.09 3.92 -5.12
N ARG A 227 -13.44 5.18 -4.81
CA ARG A 227 -12.63 6.35 -5.17
C ARG A 227 -11.18 6.25 -4.70
N ASP A 228 -10.96 5.85 -3.44
CA ASP A 228 -9.61 5.78 -2.85
C ASP A 228 -8.72 4.75 -3.59
N THR A 229 -9.32 3.65 -4.05
CA THR A 229 -8.64 2.64 -4.88
C THR A 229 -8.35 3.17 -6.27
N ASP A 230 -9.32 3.81 -6.93
CA ASP A 230 -9.16 4.34 -8.29
C ASP A 230 -8.11 5.47 -8.32
N ASP A 231 -8.08 6.32 -7.29
CA ASP A 231 -7.07 7.38 -7.11
C ASP A 231 -5.66 6.78 -6.89
N LEU A 232 -5.55 5.72 -6.08
CA LEU A 232 -4.27 5.03 -5.85
C LEU A 232 -3.75 4.38 -7.15
N LEU A 233 -4.59 3.60 -7.82
CA LEU A 233 -4.21 2.87 -9.03
C LEU A 233 -3.91 3.80 -10.19
N SER A 234 -4.66 4.89 -10.36
CA SER A 234 -4.39 5.90 -11.41
C SER A 234 -3.06 6.62 -11.16
N LYS A 235 -2.77 7.01 -9.90
CA LYS A 235 -1.50 7.63 -9.51
C LYS A 235 -0.31 6.72 -9.82
N GLU A 236 -0.46 5.42 -9.58
CA GLU A 236 0.59 4.42 -9.82
C GLU A 236 0.57 3.82 -11.23
N ARG A 237 -0.34 4.28 -12.09
CA ARG A 237 -0.56 3.79 -13.47
C ARG A 237 -0.73 2.27 -13.51
N ARG A 238 -1.66 1.77 -12.70
CA ARG A 238 -2.00 0.36 -12.55
C ARG A 238 -3.41 0.11 -13.08
N THR A 239 -3.55 -0.92 -13.91
CA THR A 239 -4.80 -1.27 -14.59
C THR A 239 -5.35 -2.63 -14.13
N ILE A 240 -4.98 -3.04 -12.91
CA ILE A 240 -5.24 -4.38 -12.37
C ILE A 240 -6.74 -4.64 -12.24
N LEU A 241 -7.53 -3.62 -11.91
CA LEU A 241 -8.98 -3.77 -11.80
C LEU A 241 -9.69 -3.73 -13.15
N ASP A 242 -9.09 -3.15 -14.20
CA ASP A 242 -9.69 -3.01 -15.53
C ASP A 242 -9.79 -4.35 -16.26
N VAL A 243 -9.06 -5.35 -15.76
CA VAL A 243 -9.16 -6.74 -16.21
C VAL A 243 -10.53 -7.32 -15.79
N PRO A 244 -11.37 -7.79 -16.72
CA PRO A 244 -12.63 -8.40 -16.38
C PRO A 244 -12.41 -9.84 -15.90
N TYR A 245 -12.28 -9.98 -14.59
CA TYR A 245 -12.09 -11.27 -13.93
C TYR A 245 -13.36 -12.12 -13.86
N GLY A 246 -14.54 -11.50 -13.90
CA GLY A 246 -15.82 -12.20 -13.72
C GLY A 246 -16.02 -12.75 -12.31
N ARG A 247 -15.37 -12.17 -11.30
CA ARG A 247 -15.41 -12.59 -9.89
C ARG A 247 -15.75 -11.40 -8.99
N SER A 248 -16.46 -11.68 -7.90
CA SER A 248 -16.90 -10.69 -6.93
C SER A 248 -16.07 -10.77 -5.65
N ARG A 249 -15.96 -9.65 -4.94
CA ARG A 249 -15.23 -9.56 -3.67
C ARG A 249 -15.80 -10.53 -2.63
N SER A 250 -14.96 -11.44 -2.13
CA SER A 250 -15.31 -12.39 -1.07
C SER A 250 -14.72 -11.94 0.27
N LEU A 251 -15.57 -11.76 1.28
CA LEU A 251 -15.16 -11.38 2.64
C LEU A 251 -15.00 -12.57 3.59
N ALA A 252 -15.30 -13.80 3.15
CA ALA A 252 -15.08 -14.98 3.97
C ALA A 252 -13.61 -15.39 3.90
N LEU A 253 -12.90 -15.37 5.04
CA LEU A 253 -11.49 -15.77 5.11
C LEU A 253 -11.30 -17.25 4.72
N SER A 254 -12.31 -18.08 4.96
CA SER A 254 -12.35 -19.50 4.58
C SER A 254 -12.16 -19.76 3.08
N ASN A 255 -12.49 -18.79 2.22
CA ASN A 255 -12.38 -18.93 0.77
C ASN A 255 -10.94 -18.78 0.25
N TYR A 256 -10.03 -18.33 1.11
CA TYR A 256 -8.61 -18.21 0.82
C TYR A 256 -7.88 -19.40 1.46
N HIS A 257 -7.05 -20.11 0.71
CA HIS A 257 -6.31 -21.29 1.12
C HIS A 257 -4.79 -21.07 0.99
N TYR A 258 -4.34 -20.49 -0.12
CA TYR A 258 -2.93 -20.24 -0.38
C TYR A 258 -2.40 -19.00 0.34
N TRP A 259 -3.20 -17.92 0.40
CA TRP A 259 -2.83 -16.66 1.04
C TRP A 259 -3.52 -16.43 2.39
N ARG A 260 -4.26 -17.42 2.90
CA ARG A 260 -4.99 -17.33 4.19
C ARG A 260 -4.11 -16.81 5.32
N ARG A 261 -2.92 -17.37 5.49
CA ARG A 261 -2.00 -17.01 6.57
C ARG A 261 -1.58 -15.54 6.50
N ASN A 262 -1.18 -15.09 5.32
CA ASN A 262 -0.76 -13.70 5.15
C ASN A 262 -1.95 -12.74 5.31
N LEU A 263 -3.13 -13.12 4.82
CA LEU A 263 -4.36 -12.35 5.05
C LEU A 263 -4.73 -12.30 6.54
N SER A 264 -4.67 -13.42 7.27
CA SER A 264 -5.00 -13.43 8.69
C SER A 264 -4.02 -12.57 9.50
N GLU A 265 -2.73 -12.59 9.16
CA GLU A 265 -1.73 -11.68 9.74
C GLU A 265 -2.05 -10.20 9.43
N LEU A 266 -2.45 -9.85 8.20
CA LEU A 266 -2.85 -8.48 7.84
C LEU A 266 -4.13 -8.03 8.52
N ILE A 267 -5.11 -8.94 8.67
CA ILE A 267 -6.37 -8.65 9.34
C ILE A 267 -6.12 -8.45 10.84
N ALA A 268 -5.30 -9.32 11.46
CA ALA A 268 -4.87 -9.12 12.84
C ALA A 268 -4.12 -7.78 12.98
N HIS A 269 -3.29 -7.40 12.01
CA HIS A 269 -2.65 -6.08 12.01
C HIS A 269 -3.66 -4.93 11.87
N TRP A 270 -4.68 -5.09 11.04
CA TRP A 270 -5.78 -4.13 10.87
C TRP A 270 -6.67 -4.01 12.11
N GLU A 271 -6.83 -5.07 12.90
CA GLU A 271 -7.57 -5.03 14.16
C GLU A 271 -6.78 -4.38 15.30
N ASN A 272 -5.45 -4.35 15.21
CA ASN A 272 -4.62 -3.59 16.14
C ASN A 272 -4.73 -2.08 15.87
N ASP A 273 -4.44 -1.28 16.91
CA ASP A 273 -4.49 0.18 16.81
C ASP A 273 -3.56 0.72 15.71
N PRO A 274 -3.99 1.74 14.96
CA PRO A 274 -3.17 2.37 13.93
C PRO A 274 -1.88 2.94 14.54
N LYS A 275 -0.79 2.92 13.77
CA LYS A 275 0.54 3.39 14.21
C LYS A 275 0.82 4.81 13.71
N GLY A 276 1.40 5.65 14.57
CA GLY A 276 1.97 6.95 14.17
C GLY A 276 0.96 8.09 14.12
N LEU A 277 1.14 9.02 13.17
CA LEU A 277 0.29 10.22 13.02
C LEU A 277 -1.15 9.89 12.62
N SER A 278 -1.40 8.65 12.17
CA SER A 278 -2.73 8.14 11.87
C SER A 278 -3.59 7.87 13.11
N GLN A 279 -3.00 7.79 14.33
CA GLN A 279 -3.77 7.75 15.59
C GLN A 279 -4.63 9.01 15.79
N ILE A 280 -4.21 10.12 15.18
CA ILE A 280 -4.94 11.40 15.19
C ILE A 280 -6.03 11.41 14.11
N ARG A 281 -6.19 10.36 13.30
CA ARG A 281 -7.24 10.28 12.29
C ARG A 281 -8.33 9.33 12.75
N LEU A 282 -9.57 9.77 12.59
CA LEU A 282 -10.73 8.93 12.85
C LEU A 282 -10.74 7.76 11.85
N LYS A 283 -10.65 6.54 12.38
CA LYS A 283 -10.92 5.31 11.62
C LYS A 283 -12.44 5.18 11.44
N PRO A 284 -12.96 4.77 10.27
CA PRO A 284 -14.40 4.76 10.03
C PRO A 284 -15.18 3.78 10.92
N ASP A 285 -14.53 2.73 11.44
CA ASP A 285 -15.23 1.58 12.04
C ASP A 285 -14.76 1.18 13.46
N HIS A 286 -13.73 1.82 14.01
CA HIS A 286 -13.40 1.62 15.43
C HIS A 286 -14.02 2.72 16.29
N GLY A 287 -14.76 2.29 17.32
CA GLY A 287 -15.53 3.08 18.29
C GLY A 287 -14.74 4.10 19.12
N ASN A 288 -13.55 4.48 18.69
CA ASN A 288 -12.70 5.50 19.30
C ASN A 288 -13.18 6.92 18.93
N LEU A 289 -14.43 7.09 18.47
CA LEU A 289 -15.04 8.40 18.28
C LEU A 289 -15.12 9.15 19.63
N MET A 290 -15.38 8.41 20.72
CA MET A 290 -15.32 8.98 22.07
C MET A 290 -13.90 9.42 22.41
N GLU A 291 -12.90 8.55 22.22
CA GLU A 291 -11.50 8.86 22.53
C GLU A 291 -10.97 10.03 21.68
N TYR A 292 -11.31 10.05 20.39
CA TYR A 292 -11.02 11.15 19.47
C TYR A 292 -11.64 12.46 19.94
N ILE A 293 -12.92 12.45 20.30
CA ILE A 293 -13.59 13.63 20.87
C ILE A 293 -12.87 14.07 22.15
N THR A 294 -12.56 13.15 23.07
CA THR A 294 -11.87 13.50 24.32
C THR A 294 -10.50 14.10 24.08
N PHE A 295 -9.73 13.60 23.10
CA PHE A 295 -8.44 14.16 22.71
C PHE A 295 -8.58 15.61 22.20
N TRP A 296 -9.54 15.87 21.32
CA TRP A 296 -9.77 17.23 20.80
C TRP A 296 -10.36 18.17 21.84
N VAL A 297 -11.22 17.69 22.74
CA VAL A 297 -11.73 18.47 23.88
C VAL A 297 -10.59 18.84 24.82
N ALA A 298 -9.72 17.88 25.19
CA ALA A 298 -8.56 18.16 26.04
C ALA A 298 -7.61 19.18 25.38
N THR A 299 -7.37 19.05 24.07
CA THR A 299 -6.57 20.00 23.29
C THR A 299 -7.20 21.40 23.28
N LEU A 300 -8.52 21.50 23.08
CA LEU A 300 -9.25 22.76 23.12
C LEU A 300 -9.16 23.41 24.50
N VAL A 301 -9.35 22.63 25.58
CA VAL A 301 -9.22 23.10 26.97
C VAL A 301 -7.82 23.63 27.23
N LEU A 302 -6.78 22.94 26.77
CA LEU A 302 -5.40 23.39 26.90
C LEU A 302 -5.19 24.75 26.20
N ILE A 303 -5.66 24.91 24.96
CA ILE A 303 -5.56 26.17 24.20
C ILE A 303 -6.30 27.30 24.92
N LEU A 304 -7.53 27.04 25.38
CA LEU A 304 -8.32 28.03 26.12
C LEU A 304 -7.65 28.43 27.43
N THR A 305 -7.00 27.49 28.11
CA THR A 305 -6.26 27.76 29.35
C THR A 305 -5.08 28.69 29.09
N ILE A 306 -4.31 28.44 28.02
CA ILE A 306 -3.19 29.31 27.61
C ILE A 306 -3.69 30.72 27.27
N LEU A 307 -4.77 30.82 26.50
CA LEU A 307 -5.38 32.11 26.16
C LEU A 307 -5.88 32.84 27.42
N SER A 308 -6.54 32.15 28.34
CA SER A 308 -7.03 32.72 29.59
C SER A 308 -5.88 33.28 30.44
N ILE A 309 -4.75 32.58 30.52
CA ILE A 309 -3.57 33.06 31.22
C ILE A 309 -3.04 34.34 30.54
N ALA A 310 -2.95 34.36 29.21
CA ALA A 310 -2.49 35.55 28.48
C ALA A 310 -3.42 36.77 28.69
N PHE A 311 -4.74 36.58 28.61
CA PHE A 311 -5.71 37.64 28.90
C PHE A 311 -5.67 38.08 30.36
N GLY A 312 -5.45 37.15 31.30
CA GLY A 312 -5.26 37.47 32.72
C GLY A 312 -4.05 38.37 32.95
N VAL A 313 -2.90 38.05 32.33
CA VAL A 313 -1.68 38.88 32.39
C VAL A 313 -1.92 40.25 31.75
N ALA A 314 -2.54 40.30 30.57
CA ALA A 314 -2.86 41.57 29.91
C ALA A 314 -3.77 42.46 30.78
N SER A 315 -4.79 41.86 31.41
CA SER A 315 -5.71 42.57 32.31
C SER A 315 -4.99 43.12 33.55
N LEU A 316 -4.05 42.35 34.13
CA LEU A 316 -3.25 42.81 35.26
C LEU A 316 -2.37 44.02 34.89
N VAL A 317 -1.75 43.99 33.71
CA VAL A 317 -0.94 45.11 33.20
C VAL A 317 -1.79 46.35 32.97
N LEU A 318 -2.99 46.20 32.39
CA LEU A 318 -3.92 47.30 32.19
C LEU A 318 -4.41 47.88 33.53
N ALA A 319 -4.74 47.03 34.50
CA ALA A 319 -5.13 47.45 35.85
C ALA A 319 -4.01 48.24 36.54
N LYS A 320 -2.75 47.80 36.41
CA LYS A 320 -1.60 48.54 36.95
C LYS A 320 -1.47 49.91 36.30
N LYS A 321 -1.56 50.01 34.96
CA LYS A 321 -1.50 51.30 34.26
C LYS A 321 -2.64 52.23 34.68
N ALA A 322 -3.86 51.70 34.85
CA ALA A 322 -4.99 52.48 35.32
C ALA A 322 -4.77 53.00 36.75
N LEU A 323 -4.19 52.18 37.63
CA LEU A 323 -3.83 52.59 38.99
C LEU A 323 -2.78 53.71 38.97
N ASP A 324 -1.70 53.57 38.19
CA ASP A 324 -0.65 54.60 38.08
C ASP A 324 -1.24 55.94 37.58
N VAL A 325 -2.17 55.91 36.62
CA VAL A 325 -2.87 57.10 36.13
C VAL A 325 -3.76 57.71 37.22
N SER A 326 -4.46 56.88 38.01
CA SER A 326 -5.33 57.36 39.09
C SER A 326 -4.56 58.02 40.25
N ILE A 327 -3.35 57.53 40.56
CA ILE A 327 -2.49 58.14 41.57
C ILE A 327 -2.03 59.53 41.10
N ARG A 328 -1.60 59.64 39.85
CA ARG A 328 -1.20 60.93 39.26
C ARG A 328 -2.35 61.93 39.17
N SER A 329 -3.57 61.47 38.85
CA SER A 329 -4.74 62.36 38.83
C SER A 329 -5.08 62.87 40.23
N LEU A 330 -4.92 62.04 41.27
CA LEU A 330 -5.09 62.47 42.66
C LEU A 330 -4.08 63.55 43.05
N GLU A 331 -2.80 63.38 42.72
CA GLU A 331 -1.76 64.39 42.97
C GLU A 331 -2.06 65.73 42.28
N LEU A 332 -2.44 65.69 41.00
CA LEU A 332 -2.85 66.86 40.24
C LEU A 332 -4.07 67.55 40.87
N SER A 333 -5.05 66.77 41.33
CA SER A 333 -6.24 67.32 42.00
C SER A 333 -5.88 68.04 43.31
N ALA A 334 -4.96 67.48 44.10
CA ALA A 334 -4.47 68.10 45.33
C ALA A 334 -3.71 69.41 45.06
N GLN A 335 -2.86 69.44 44.02
CA GLN A 335 -2.18 70.67 43.61
C GLN A 335 -3.16 71.73 43.10
N SER A 336 -4.16 71.34 42.30
CA SER A 336 -5.19 72.25 41.79
C SER A 336 -6.03 72.84 42.93
N TYR A 337 -6.34 72.04 43.94
CA TYR A 337 -7.03 72.48 45.14
C TYR A 337 -6.21 73.52 45.91
N ASN A 338 -4.91 73.26 46.13
CA ASN A 338 -4.03 74.20 46.80
C ASN A 338 -3.86 75.53 46.02
N LEU A 339 -3.77 75.47 44.69
CA LEU A 339 -3.71 76.66 43.84
C LEU A 339 -5.02 77.47 43.91
N ALA A 340 -6.17 76.80 43.83
CA ALA A 340 -7.47 77.43 43.94
C ALA A 340 -7.65 78.09 45.32
N LEU A 341 -7.22 77.43 46.39
CA LEU A 341 -7.18 77.98 47.74
C LEU A 341 -6.30 79.24 47.80
N ALA A 342 -5.08 79.19 47.24
CA ALA A 342 -4.17 80.33 47.22
C ALA A 342 -4.73 81.53 46.44
N ILE A 343 -5.38 81.29 45.30
CA ILE A 343 -6.07 82.34 44.52
C ILE A 343 -7.22 82.94 45.34
N ALA A 344 -8.05 82.11 45.98
CA ALA A 344 -9.15 82.57 46.81
C ALA A 344 -8.67 83.41 48.01
N CYS A 345 -7.55 83.05 48.64
CA CYS A 345 -6.97 83.80 49.76
C CYS A 345 -6.20 85.07 49.34
N ALA A 346 -5.94 85.28 48.05
CA ALA A 346 -5.27 86.48 47.54
C ALA A 346 -6.23 87.68 47.36
N ASP A 347 -7.54 87.47 47.43
CA ASP A 347 -8.54 88.54 47.34
C ASP A 347 -8.60 89.37 48.64
N LYS A 348 -8.81 90.69 48.50
CA LYS A 348 -8.64 91.67 49.60
C LYS A 348 -9.62 91.48 50.76
N ASN A 349 -10.74 90.80 50.53
CA ASN A 349 -11.78 90.52 51.54
C ASN A 349 -11.87 89.03 51.93
N ALA A 350 -10.86 88.22 51.58
CA ALA A 350 -10.89 86.76 51.77
C ALA A 350 -10.93 86.33 53.25
N THR A 351 -10.32 87.11 54.15
CA THR A 351 -10.26 86.82 55.59
C THR A 351 -11.60 87.01 56.32
N GLU A 352 -12.53 87.81 55.77
CA GLU A 352 -13.89 87.95 56.32
C GLU A 352 -14.86 86.87 55.81
N THR A 353 -14.64 86.36 54.60
CA THR A 353 -15.57 85.44 53.92
C THR A 353 -15.23 83.96 54.10
N LEU A 354 -13.95 83.62 54.30
CA LEU A 354 -13.46 82.23 54.47
C LEU A 354 -12.52 82.07 55.69
N PRO A 355 -12.98 82.39 56.92
CA PRO A 355 -12.13 82.54 58.11
C PRO A 355 -11.45 81.24 58.59
N GLY A 356 -11.93 80.07 58.14
CA GLY A 356 -11.35 78.77 58.48
C GLY A 356 -10.27 78.26 57.52
N PHE A 357 -10.15 78.90 56.34
CA PHE A 357 -9.32 78.42 55.22
C PHE A 357 -8.20 79.39 54.84
N CYS A 358 -8.45 80.69 54.98
CA CYS A 358 -7.47 81.75 54.77
C CYS A 358 -7.12 82.35 56.13
N LYS A 359 -5.87 82.23 56.56
CA LYS A 359 -5.36 82.82 57.81
C LYS A 359 -4.60 84.11 57.57
#